data_AF-A0A834VPV2-F1
#
_entry.id   AF-A0A834VPV2-F1
#
_cell.length_a   1.000
_cell.length_b   1.000
_cell.length_c   1.000
_cell.angle_alpha   90.00
_cell.angle_beta   90.00
_cell.angle_gamma   90.00
#
_symmetry.space_group_name_H-M   'P 1'
#
loop_
_entity.id
_entity.type
_entity.pdbx_description
1 polymer ?
#
loop_
_entity_poly.entity_id
_entity_poly.type
_entity_poly.pdbx_seq_one_letter_code
_entity_poly.pdbx_strand_id
1 'polypeptide(L)'
;MVVFVTRYHKGYKVSGDVKIIHRYLPREVGELVVWYMWLVLPFQQRLEALVWEKEAVSSHMWPADPSGRKWTTDRLREALKRESRIAMGQEWTFAGYREMAIGISRRFLRGSTAFQADEGEENKEWAEEQAGDSIADEQAGHTSHVAGLVYARGIMEQSGAVADRRQQFRASSTDWHRFLGFQAGLDDQRRSSKRKRAPFESEADEARVDRWQRLRKMDARAQLKRMMGEEAKFRGVQEAAIKAITAGESPVVAVMPTGAGKSLLFMLPAWAEQGGTTVVVVPLIALRGDMAQRCKKLGISCVEWQSRRPPDAAAVVLVTPESAVGEEFATFLNRLRATRQLDRIIIDECHIVLNRQYTFRKQMQQLGKLVAVETQMVMLTATLPPSEEDELFRRMHFERGQVRMFRAPTARSNIAYRVVRVEKERKRQEVEATVLAMVQQKVRKYKSGKIVVYGNSVPKVKGLAEKLKCHAYHHHAVGKASMLEEFMGGKQRVIVATSALGMGVDVPDIRCIVHMDWPFSVLDYAQESGRAGRDGERSEAIMMVQDGEQRAADDKQGRRSSGWCEHTSKA
;
A
#
# COMPACT_ATOMS: atom_id res chain seq x y z
N MET A 1 6.84 -16.93 1.08
CA MET A 1 6.06 -18.15 1.40
C MET A 1 5.53 -18.70 0.08
N VAL A 2 5.79 -19.97 -0.23
CA VAL A 2 5.37 -20.61 -1.49
C VAL A 2 3.93 -21.10 -1.35
N VAL A 3 3.14 -21.00 -2.43
CA VAL A 3 1.75 -21.46 -2.46
C VAL A 3 1.50 -22.27 -3.73
N PHE A 4 0.86 -23.43 -3.58
CA PHE A 4 0.27 -24.15 -4.70
C PHE A 4 -1.18 -23.73 -4.88
N VAL A 5 -1.51 -23.25 -6.07
CA VAL A 5 -2.86 -22.89 -6.47
C VAL A 5 -3.39 -23.98 -7.39
N THR A 6 -4.28 -24.82 -6.87
CA THR A 6 -4.84 -25.94 -7.61
C THR A 6 -6.26 -25.62 -8.08
N ARG A 7 -6.57 -25.96 -9.33
CA ARG A 7 -7.91 -25.82 -9.92
C ARG A 7 -8.56 -27.19 -9.95
N TYR A 8 -9.69 -27.35 -9.29
CA TYR A 8 -10.43 -28.60 -9.22
C TYR A 8 -11.65 -28.53 -10.14
N HIS A 9 -11.76 -29.49 -11.07
CA HIS A 9 -12.74 -29.48 -12.17
C HIS A 9 -13.81 -30.59 -12.09
N LYS A 10 -13.89 -31.35 -10.99
CA LYS A 10 -14.88 -32.43 -10.86
C LYS A 10 -16.28 -31.80 -10.71
N GLY A 11 -17.11 -31.89 -11.77
CA GLY A 11 -18.42 -31.23 -11.86
C GLY A 11 -18.47 -30.03 -12.82
N TYR A 12 -17.35 -29.62 -13.43
CA TYR A 12 -17.29 -28.44 -14.32
C TYR A 12 -18.27 -28.50 -15.50
N LYS A 13 -18.50 -29.70 -16.06
CA LYS A 13 -19.50 -29.91 -17.14
C LYS A 13 -20.95 -29.70 -16.70
N VAL A 14 -21.22 -29.68 -15.39
CA VAL A 14 -22.56 -29.58 -14.80
C VAL A 14 -22.80 -28.20 -14.16
N SER A 15 -21.81 -27.63 -13.47
CA SER A 15 -21.96 -26.34 -12.76
C SER A 15 -21.36 -25.12 -13.46
N GLY A 16 -20.43 -25.31 -14.40
CA GLY A 16 -19.65 -24.21 -15.01
C GLY A 16 -18.58 -23.59 -14.10
N ASP A 17 -18.49 -24.03 -12.83
CA ASP A 17 -17.62 -23.42 -11.82
C ASP A 17 -16.29 -24.18 -11.65
N VAL A 18 -15.21 -23.42 -11.43
CA VAL A 18 -13.87 -23.94 -11.13
C VAL A 18 -13.53 -23.61 -9.67
N LYS A 19 -13.33 -24.63 -8.83
CA LYS A 19 -12.88 -24.42 -7.45
C LYS A 19 -11.38 -24.16 -7.42
N ILE A 20 -10.97 -23.04 -6.83
CA ILE A 20 -9.56 -22.66 -6.65
C ILE A 20 -9.16 -22.88 -5.20
N ILE A 21 -8.26 -23.84 -4.98
CA ILE A 21 -7.77 -24.20 -3.65
C ILE A 21 -6.33 -23.74 -3.51
N HIS A 22 -6.09 -22.86 -2.53
CA HIS A 22 -4.75 -22.39 -2.18
C HIS A 22 -4.17 -23.28 -1.09
N ARG A 23 -2.95 -23.80 -1.30
CA ARG A 23 -2.19 -24.60 -0.32
C ARG A 23 -0.87 -23.92 -0.08
N TYR A 24 -0.76 -23.23 1.06
CA TYR A 24 0.48 -22.59 1.44
C TYR A 24 1.43 -23.65 1.97
N LEU A 25 2.71 -23.57 1.62
CA LEU A 25 3.72 -24.54 2.06
C LEU A 25 4.42 -24.06 3.33
N PRO A 26 4.86 -24.98 4.21
CA PRO A 26 5.82 -24.66 5.25
C PRO A 26 7.07 -24.02 4.64
N ARG A 27 7.79 -23.21 5.41
CA ARG A 27 8.96 -22.48 4.89
C ARG A 27 10.00 -23.45 4.33
N GLU A 28 10.30 -24.50 5.07
CA GLU A 28 11.30 -25.52 4.76
C GLU A 28 10.94 -26.26 3.46
N VAL A 29 9.67 -26.64 3.32
CA VAL A 29 9.17 -27.31 2.11
C VAL A 29 9.14 -26.34 0.92
N GLY A 30 8.71 -25.10 1.16
CA GLY A 30 8.68 -24.06 0.13
C GLY A 30 10.07 -23.71 -0.38
N GLU A 31 11.06 -23.61 0.51
CA GLU A 31 12.47 -23.44 0.16
C GLU A 31 12.93 -24.62 -0.71
N LEU A 32 12.69 -25.87 -0.30
CA LEU A 32 13.05 -27.04 -1.13
C LEU A 32 12.41 -27.00 -2.53
N VAL A 33 11.15 -26.60 -2.64
CA VAL A 33 10.47 -26.47 -3.94
C VAL A 33 11.12 -25.37 -4.79
N VAL A 34 11.46 -24.22 -4.21
CA VAL A 34 12.14 -23.13 -4.93
C VAL A 34 13.52 -23.57 -5.40
N TRP A 35 14.30 -24.23 -4.54
CA TRP A 35 15.63 -24.75 -4.87
C TRP A 35 15.54 -25.82 -5.96
N TYR A 36 14.54 -26.70 -5.89
CA TYR A 36 14.29 -27.68 -6.94
C TYR A 36 13.96 -27.00 -8.28
N MET A 37 13.04 -26.02 -8.31
CA MET A 37 12.65 -25.33 -9.54
C MET A 37 13.78 -24.47 -10.13
N TRP A 38 14.66 -23.92 -9.29
CA TRP A 38 15.74 -23.04 -9.75
C TRP A 38 17.01 -23.81 -10.12
N LEU A 39 17.42 -24.79 -9.31
CA LEU A 39 18.71 -25.45 -9.48
C LEU A 39 18.56 -26.83 -10.10
N VAL A 40 17.72 -27.68 -9.51
CA VAL A 40 17.67 -29.11 -9.86
C VAL A 40 16.98 -29.32 -11.20
N LEU A 41 15.80 -28.73 -11.40
CA LEU A 41 14.99 -28.93 -12.60
C LEU A 41 15.70 -28.39 -13.85
N PRO A 42 16.26 -27.16 -13.88
CA PRO A 42 17.00 -26.68 -15.04
C PRO A 42 18.30 -27.47 -15.28
N PHE A 43 18.97 -27.92 -14.23
CA PHE A 43 20.15 -28.78 -14.37
C PHE A 43 19.80 -30.13 -14.99
N GLN A 44 18.76 -30.80 -14.49
CA GLN A 44 18.25 -32.05 -15.05
C GLN A 44 17.84 -31.86 -16.52
N GLN A 45 17.07 -30.82 -16.83
CA GLN A 45 16.62 -30.55 -18.20
C GLN A 45 17.79 -30.28 -19.16
N ARG A 46 18.84 -29.58 -18.70
CA ARG A 46 20.08 -29.41 -19.49
C ARG A 46 20.84 -30.71 -19.69
N LEU A 47 20.95 -31.54 -18.65
CA LEU A 47 21.57 -32.85 -18.74
C LEU A 47 20.80 -33.73 -19.74
N GLU A 48 19.47 -33.70 -19.71
CA GLU A 48 18.65 -34.46 -20.65
C GLU A 48 18.79 -33.98 -22.09
N ALA A 49 18.93 -32.68 -22.31
CA ALA A 49 19.21 -32.12 -23.63
C ALA A 49 20.60 -32.53 -24.15
N LEU A 50 21.62 -32.59 -23.28
CA LEU A 50 22.98 -32.93 -23.66
C LEU A 50 23.22 -34.43 -23.86
N VAL A 51 22.57 -35.28 -23.05
CA VAL A 51 22.82 -36.74 -23.04
C VAL A 51 21.82 -37.50 -23.91
N TRP A 52 20.57 -37.05 -23.97
CA TRP A 52 19.48 -37.74 -24.67
C TRP A 52 18.88 -36.91 -25.81
N GLU A 53 19.53 -35.80 -26.21
CA GLU A 53 19.12 -34.92 -27.32
C GLU A 53 17.64 -34.48 -27.26
N LYS A 54 17.08 -34.36 -26.05
CA LYS A 54 15.70 -33.91 -25.88
C LYS A 54 15.58 -32.40 -26.15
N GLU A 55 14.83 -32.04 -27.19
CA GLU A 55 14.56 -30.63 -27.54
C GLU A 55 13.43 -30.00 -26.71
N ALA A 56 12.51 -30.81 -26.16
CA ALA A 56 11.32 -30.30 -25.47
C ALA A 56 11.51 -30.19 -23.95
N VAL A 57 11.47 -28.96 -23.44
CA VAL A 57 11.48 -28.67 -22.00
C VAL A 57 10.06 -28.78 -21.44
N SER A 58 9.84 -29.70 -20.50
CA SER A 58 8.54 -29.86 -19.84
C SER A 58 8.21 -28.64 -18.97
N SER A 59 7.00 -28.09 -19.14
CA SER A 59 6.43 -27.04 -18.28
C SER A 59 5.86 -27.56 -16.96
N HIS A 60 5.83 -28.88 -16.76
CA HIS A 60 5.39 -29.49 -15.50
C HIS A 60 6.46 -29.36 -14.43
N MET A 61 6.05 -29.02 -13.21
CA MET A 61 6.93 -28.98 -12.05
C MET A 61 7.58 -30.35 -11.79
N TRP A 62 6.86 -31.46 -12.00
CA TRP A 62 7.45 -32.80 -11.99
C TRP A 62 7.41 -33.40 -13.39
N PRO A 63 8.50 -33.29 -14.18
CA PRO A 63 8.57 -33.87 -15.52
C PRO A 63 8.57 -35.42 -15.46
N ALA A 64 8.44 -36.05 -16.63
CA ALA A 64 8.74 -37.47 -16.74
C ALA A 64 10.19 -37.73 -16.33
N ASP A 65 10.47 -38.90 -15.74
CA ASP A 65 11.85 -39.27 -15.48
C ASP A 65 12.62 -39.53 -16.79
N PRO A 66 13.97 -39.67 -16.73
CA PRO A 66 14.77 -39.91 -17.93
C PRO A 66 14.34 -41.15 -18.74
N SER A 67 13.71 -42.14 -18.09
CA SER A 67 13.15 -43.33 -18.77
C SER A 67 11.81 -43.08 -19.48
N GLY A 68 11.30 -41.84 -19.45
CA GLY A 68 10.05 -41.42 -20.08
C GLY A 68 8.81 -41.71 -19.24
N ARG A 69 8.96 -42.26 -18.03
CA ARG A 69 7.81 -42.57 -17.17
C ARG A 69 7.30 -41.28 -16.53
N LYS A 70 6.01 -41.00 -16.73
CA LYS A 70 5.33 -39.80 -16.21
C LYS A 70 4.88 -39.97 -14.75
N TRP A 71 4.59 -38.86 -14.09
CA TRP A 71 3.88 -38.85 -12.81
C TRP A 71 2.38 -39.07 -13.02
N THR A 72 1.99 -40.34 -13.11
CA THR A 72 0.58 -40.75 -13.17
C THR A 72 -0.02 -40.92 -11.78
N THR A 73 -1.35 -40.96 -11.69
CA THR A 73 -2.05 -41.25 -10.43
C THR A 73 -1.61 -42.57 -9.82
N ASP A 74 -1.42 -43.61 -10.62
CA ASP A 74 -0.98 -44.92 -10.13
C ASP A 74 0.47 -44.91 -9.67
N ARG A 75 1.36 -44.20 -10.38
CA ARG A 75 2.74 -44.01 -9.91
C ARG A 75 2.77 -43.29 -8.57
N LEU A 76 1.98 -42.23 -8.40
CA LEU A 76 1.88 -41.50 -7.14
C LEU A 76 1.27 -42.37 -6.04
N ARG A 77 0.31 -43.24 -6.36
CA ARG A 77 -0.27 -44.22 -5.43
C ARG A 77 0.79 -45.18 -4.90
N GLU A 78 1.59 -45.76 -5.79
CA GLU A 78 2.64 -46.71 -5.41
C GLU A 78 3.77 -46.04 -4.63
N ALA A 79 4.12 -44.80 -4.99
CA ALA A 79 5.05 -43.99 -4.20
C ALA A 79 4.49 -43.75 -2.78
N LEU A 80 3.22 -43.34 -2.66
CA LEU A 80 2.58 -43.11 -1.37
C LEU A 80 2.57 -44.38 -0.49
N LYS A 81 2.20 -45.53 -1.06
CA LYS A 81 2.23 -46.82 -0.34
C LYS A 81 3.62 -47.19 0.15
N ARG A 82 4.63 -47.01 -0.71
CA ARG A 82 6.02 -47.33 -0.38
C ARG A 82 6.52 -46.44 0.76
N GLU A 83 6.39 -45.13 0.63
CA GLU A 83 6.88 -44.19 1.64
C GLU A 83 6.11 -44.34 2.96
N SER A 84 4.79 -44.55 2.91
CA SER A 84 4.00 -44.77 4.12
C SER A 84 4.37 -46.08 4.82
N ARG A 85 4.67 -47.16 4.08
CA ARG A 85 5.15 -48.42 4.66
C ARG A 85 6.50 -48.22 5.34
N ILE A 86 7.42 -47.48 4.72
CA ILE A 86 8.75 -47.23 5.30
C ILE A 86 8.63 -46.38 6.57
N ALA A 87 7.86 -45.29 6.53
CA ALA A 87 7.79 -44.34 7.63
C ALA A 87 6.89 -44.80 8.78
N MET A 88 5.82 -45.55 8.50
CA MET A 88 4.74 -45.83 9.45
C MET A 88 4.36 -47.31 9.53
N GLY A 89 5.04 -48.20 8.80
CA GLY A 89 4.75 -49.64 8.78
C GLY A 89 3.47 -50.04 8.04
N GLN A 90 2.73 -49.08 7.46
CA GLN A 90 1.43 -49.32 6.82
C GLN A 90 1.38 -48.77 5.39
N GLU A 91 0.82 -49.51 4.45
CA GLU A 91 0.56 -49.00 3.09
C GLU A 91 -0.68 -48.09 3.08
N TRP A 92 -0.52 -46.88 2.53
CA TRP A 92 -1.60 -45.90 2.44
C TRP A 92 -2.07 -45.74 1.00
N THR A 93 -3.39 -45.79 0.81
CA THR A 93 -4.03 -45.42 -0.45
C THR A 93 -4.45 -43.94 -0.42
N PHE A 94 -4.78 -43.35 -1.57
CA PHE A 94 -5.35 -42.00 -1.59
C PHE A 94 -6.67 -41.89 -0.82
N ALA A 95 -7.48 -42.95 -0.79
CA ALA A 95 -8.72 -42.99 -0.01
C ALA A 95 -8.40 -42.97 1.49
N GLY A 96 -7.49 -43.85 1.93
CA GLY A 96 -7.05 -43.87 3.33
C GLY A 96 -6.40 -42.55 3.76
N TYR A 97 -5.56 -41.95 2.90
CA TYR A 97 -4.97 -40.64 3.17
C TYR A 97 -6.05 -39.55 3.34
N ARG A 98 -7.09 -39.53 2.49
CA ARG A 98 -8.18 -38.57 2.61
C ARG A 98 -8.98 -38.77 3.89
N GLU A 99 -9.34 -40.01 4.21
CA GLU A 99 -10.07 -40.33 5.45
C GLU A 99 -9.28 -39.95 6.69
N MET A 100 -7.97 -40.21 6.70
CA MET A 100 -7.08 -39.79 7.78
C MET A 100 -6.92 -38.28 7.83
N ALA A 101 -6.74 -37.60 6.69
CA ALA A 101 -6.64 -36.14 6.65
C ALA A 101 -7.92 -35.48 7.18
N ILE A 102 -9.10 -36.04 6.84
CA ILE A 102 -10.39 -35.64 7.40
C ILE A 102 -10.43 -35.93 8.89
N GLY A 103 -10.10 -37.14 9.34
CA GLY A 103 -10.09 -37.51 10.75
C GLY A 103 -9.18 -36.60 11.58
N ILE A 104 -8.00 -36.29 11.07
CA ILE A 104 -7.04 -35.38 11.68
C ILE A 104 -7.61 -33.96 11.73
N SER A 105 -8.14 -33.48 10.61
CA SER A 105 -8.77 -32.18 10.52
C SER A 105 -9.91 -32.04 11.53
N ARG A 106 -10.81 -33.03 11.58
CA ARG A 106 -11.96 -33.05 12.48
C ARG A 106 -11.56 -33.14 13.95
N ARG A 107 -10.56 -33.96 14.27
CA ARG A 107 -10.19 -34.27 15.66
C ARG A 107 -9.19 -33.29 16.25
N PHE A 108 -8.25 -32.80 15.45
CA PHE A 108 -7.11 -32.01 15.94
C PHE A 108 -7.07 -30.59 15.40
N LEU A 109 -7.76 -30.30 14.29
CA LEU A 109 -7.77 -28.96 13.69
C LEU A 109 -9.10 -28.23 13.86
N ARG A 110 -10.23 -28.91 14.15
CA ARG A 110 -11.54 -28.23 14.26
C ARG A 110 -11.67 -27.18 15.38
N GLY A 111 -10.81 -27.25 16.40
CA GLY A 111 -10.72 -26.24 17.45
C GLY A 111 -9.83 -25.02 17.12
N SER A 112 -9.29 -24.94 15.89
CA SER A 112 -8.44 -23.82 15.44
C SER A 112 -9.21 -22.80 14.59
N THR A 113 -8.61 -21.64 14.35
CA THR A 113 -9.22 -20.40 13.76
C THR A 113 -9.96 -20.60 12.43
N ALA A 114 -9.67 -21.66 11.69
CA ALA A 114 -10.24 -21.90 10.36
C ALA A 114 -11.44 -22.88 10.38
N PHE A 115 -11.88 -23.36 11.55
CA PHE A 115 -12.79 -24.50 11.64
C PHE A 115 -13.94 -24.37 12.66
N GLN A 116 -14.14 -23.19 13.29
CA GLN A 116 -15.35 -22.97 14.09
C GLN A 116 -16.56 -22.87 13.16
N ALA A 117 -17.37 -23.92 13.12
CA ALA A 117 -18.78 -23.79 12.83
C ALA A 117 -19.46 -23.31 14.12
N ASP A 118 -20.37 -22.35 13.97
CA ASP A 118 -21.17 -21.74 15.00
C ASP A 118 -21.95 -22.83 15.77
N GLU A 119 -21.48 -23.22 16.95
CA GLU A 119 -22.23 -24.08 17.88
C GLU A 119 -22.57 -23.25 19.12
N GLY A 120 -23.56 -22.36 18.96
CA GLY A 120 -24.41 -21.85 20.03
C GLY A 120 -25.78 -22.52 19.92
N GLU A 121 -26.19 -23.24 20.97
CA GLU A 121 -27.39 -24.08 21.00
C GLU A 121 -28.72 -23.30 20.90
N GLU A 122 -29.56 -23.71 19.94
CA GLU A 122 -31.05 -23.83 19.96
C GLU A 122 -31.67 -23.50 18.59
N ASN A 123 -31.43 -24.36 17.59
CA ASN A 123 -32.41 -24.70 16.54
C ASN A 123 -31.84 -25.84 15.66
N LYS A 124 -32.08 -27.08 16.09
CA LYS A 124 -31.55 -28.29 15.46
C LYS A 124 -32.16 -28.68 14.11
N GLU A 125 -33.03 -27.86 13.53
CA GLU A 125 -33.63 -28.14 12.21
C GLU A 125 -33.20 -27.17 11.10
N TRP A 126 -32.48 -26.09 11.42
CA TRP A 126 -32.09 -25.05 10.45
C TRP A 126 -30.58 -24.97 10.19
N ALA A 127 -29.77 -25.76 10.91
CA ALA A 127 -28.31 -25.76 10.80
C ALA A 127 -27.78 -26.67 9.67
N GLU A 128 -28.58 -27.61 9.16
CA GLU A 128 -28.13 -28.54 8.11
C GLU A 128 -28.14 -27.91 6.70
N GLU A 129 -28.84 -26.79 6.48
CA GLU A 129 -28.98 -26.16 5.16
C GLU A 129 -27.93 -25.07 4.85
N GLN A 130 -27.13 -24.61 5.83
CA GLN A 130 -26.06 -23.61 5.63
C GLN A 130 -24.65 -24.19 5.52
N ALA A 131 -24.50 -25.52 5.41
CA ALA A 131 -23.22 -26.17 5.17
C ALA A 131 -22.75 -26.01 3.69
N GLY A 132 -22.54 -24.75 3.27
CA GLY A 132 -21.68 -24.45 2.12
C GLY A 132 -20.26 -24.95 2.38
N ASP A 133 -19.55 -25.39 1.34
CA ASP A 133 -18.22 -26.02 1.41
C ASP A 133 -17.27 -25.35 2.42
N SER A 134 -17.01 -26.02 3.55
CA SER A 134 -16.02 -25.52 4.52
C SER A 134 -14.62 -25.58 3.89
N ILE A 135 -13.86 -24.48 3.93
CA ILE A 135 -12.48 -24.38 3.40
C ILE A 135 -11.56 -25.46 3.99
N ALA A 136 -11.82 -25.79 5.24
CA ALA A 136 -11.33 -26.95 5.96
C ALA A 136 -11.44 -28.26 5.16
N ASP A 137 -12.66 -28.56 4.71
CA ASP A 137 -13.00 -29.76 3.96
C ASP A 137 -12.38 -29.70 2.56
N GLU A 138 -12.34 -28.53 1.92
CA GLU A 138 -11.66 -28.33 0.62
C GLU A 138 -10.13 -28.57 0.74
N GLN A 139 -9.49 -28.13 1.83
CA GLN A 139 -8.07 -28.41 2.10
C GLN A 139 -7.81 -29.88 2.44
N ALA A 140 -8.71 -30.53 3.19
CA ALA A 140 -8.65 -31.96 3.51
C ALA A 140 -9.00 -32.88 2.31
N GLY A 141 -9.50 -32.31 1.21
CA GLY A 141 -9.75 -33.03 -0.05
C GLY A 141 -11.18 -33.57 -0.23
N HIS A 142 -12.17 -32.92 0.38
CA HIS A 142 -13.59 -33.23 0.31
C HIS A 142 -14.38 -32.15 -0.47
N THR A 143 -15.49 -32.56 -1.10
CA THR A 143 -16.54 -31.67 -1.68
C THR A 143 -17.82 -31.96 -0.89
N SER A 144 -18.50 -30.95 -0.34
CA SER A 144 -19.69 -31.16 0.49
C SER A 144 -20.71 -32.06 -0.21
N HIS A 145 -21.28 -33.02 0.53
CA HIS A 145 -22.00 -34.18 -0.01
C HIS A 145 -23.44 -33.87 -0.46
N VAL A 146 -23.76 -32.62 -0.79
CA VAL A 146 -25.03 -32.23 -1.43
C VAL A 146 -24.76 -31.09 -2.42
N ALA A 147 -24.31 -31.45 -3.61
CA ALA A 147 -24.49 -30.59 -4.77
C ALA A 147 -25.97 -30.70 -5.20
N GLY A 148 -26.85 -29.89 -4.59
CA GLY A 148 -28.22 -29.74 -5.06
C GLY A 148 -29.24 -29.53 -3.96
N LEU A 149 -29.47 -28.28 -3.57
CA LEU A 149 -30.80 -27.67 -3.52
C LEU A 149 -30.64 -26.17 -3.22
N VAL A 150 -30.69 -25.39 -4.32
CA VAL A 150 -31.32 -24.06 -4.42
C VAL A 150 -30.67 -22.85 -3.68
N TYR A 151 -30.20 -21.90 -4.51
CA TYR A 151 -29.75 -20.52 -4.23
C TYR A 151 -28.38 -20.25 -3.59
N ALA A 152 -27.38 -19.99 -4.44
CA ALA A 152 -26.42 -18.88 -4.26
C ALA A 152 -25.71 -18.53 -5.58
N ARG A 153 -26.47 -18.12 -6.61
CA ARG A 153 -25.88 -17.45 -7.78
C ARG A 153 -25.44 -16.03 -7.36
N GLY A 154 -24.14 -15.72 -7.48
CA GLY A 154 -23.66 -14.33 -7.56
C GLY A 154 -22.49 -13.92 -6.66
N ILE A 155 -21.78 -14.82 -5.96
CA ILE A 155 -20.72 -14.42 -5.00
C ILE A 155 -19.28 -14.62 -5.54
N MET A 156 -19.06 -15.35 -6.64
CA MET A 156 -17.69 -15.65 -7.10
C MET A 156 -16.97 -14.52 -7.87
N GLU A 157 -17.61 -13.37 -8.12
CA GLU A 157 -16.97 -12.25 -8.84
C GLU A 157 -17.06 -10.91 -8.09
N GLN A 158 -16.73 -10.89 -6.79
CA GLN A 158 -16.37 -9.65 -6.10
C GLN A 158 -14.91 -9.71 -5.64
N SER A 159 -14.11 -8.70 -6.03
CA SER A 159 -12.67 -8.62 -5.78
C SER A 159 -12.25 -8.78 -4.31
N GLY A 160 -13.15 -8.47 -3.35
CA GLY A 160 -12.91 -8.65 -1.92
C GLY A 160 -13.11 -10.07 -1.39
N ALA A 161 -13.99 -10.88 -2.00
CA ALA A 161 -14.25 -12.26 -1.54
C ALA A 161 -13.06 -13.20 -1.81
N VAL A 162 -12.27 -12.91 -2.84
CA VAL A 162 -11.06 -13.67 -3.19
C VAL A 162 -9.94 -13.45 -2.16
N ALA A 163 -9.82 -12.24 -1.61
CA ALA A 163 -8.81 -11.90 -0.61
C ALA A 163 -9.10 -12.58 0.73
N ASP A 164 -10.37 -12.58 1.16
CA ASP A 164 -10.83 -13.25 2.38
C ASP A 164 -10.66 -14.77 2.29
N ARG A 165 -11.05 -15.38 1.16
CA ARG A 165 -10.86 -16.82 0.93
C ARG A 165 -9.39 -17.24 0.93
N ARG A 166 -8.49 -16.40 0.41
CA ARG A 166 -7.03 -16.64 0.48
C ARG A 166 -6.52 -16.62 1.92
N GLN A 167 -7.00 -15.69 2.74
CA GLN A 167 -6.63 -15.62 4.15
C GLN A 167 -7.11 -16.85 4.93
N GLN A 168 -8.31 -17.34 4.64
CA GLN A 168 -8.87 -18.54 5.26
C GLN A 168 -8.10 -19.81 4.85
N PHE A 169 -7.77 -19.97 3.55
CA PHE A 169 -6.89 -21.06 3.09
C PHE A 169 -5.49 -20.99 3.73
N ARG A 170 -4.98 -19.77 3.97
CA ARG A 170 -3.70 -19.58 4.63
C ARG A 170 -3.75 -20.02 6.09
N ALA A 171 -4.76 -19.60 6.83
CA ALA A 171 -4.96 -20.00 8.22
C ALA A 171 -5.05 -21.54 8.34
N SER A 172 -5.85 -22.17 7.47
CA SER A 172 -5.98 -23.63 7.45
C SER A 172 -4.65 -24.33 7.12
N SER A 173 -3.88 -23.82 6.15
CA SER A 173 -2.54 -24.36 5.84
C SER A 173 -1.57 -24.20 7.02
N THR A 174 -1.58 -23.06 7.70
CA THR A 174 -0.74 -22.80 8.88
C THR A 174 -1.09 -23.72 10.05
N ASP A 175 -2.37 -24.05 10.24
CA ASP A 175 -2.80 -25.01 11.26
C ASP A 175 -2.28 -26.42 10.95
N TRP A 176 -2.30 -26.83 9.67
CA TRP A 176 -1.63 -28.05 9.22
C TRP A 176 -0.12 -28.05 9.45
N HIS A 177 0.56 -26.93 9.17
CA HIS A 177 2.01 -26.82 9.41
C HIS A 177 2.35 -27.01 10.89
N ARG A 178 1.55 -26.40 11.77
CA ARG A 178 1.71 -26.53 13.23
C ARG A 178 1.48 -27.97 13.68
N PHE A 179 0.42 -28.61 13.21
CA PHE A 179 0.13 -30.01 13.53
C PHE A 179 1.27 -30.95 13.11
N LEU A 180 1.88 -30.70 11.95
CA LEU A 180 2.99 -31.49 11.41
C LEU A 180 4.36 -31.10 11.99
N GLY A 181 4.43 -30.13 12.91
CA GLY A 181 5.66 -29.75 13.60
C GLY A 181 6.62 -28.85 12.80
N PHE A 182 6.16 -28.24 11.70
CA PHE A 182 6.96 -27.24 10.99
C PHE A 182 6.99 -25.91 11.76
N GLN A 183 8.12 -25.21 11.73
CA GLN A 183 8.23 -23.88 12.33
C GLN A 183 7.40 -22.90 11.48
N ALA A 184 6.25 -22.47 12.01
CA ALA A 184 5.54 -21.33 11.44
C ALA A 184 6.49 -20.11 11.50
N GLY A 185 6.87 -19.59 10.34
CA GLY A 185 8.03 -18.71 10.19
C GLY A 185 8.09 -17.53 11.17
N LEU A 186 9.29 -17.29 11.70
CA LEU A 186 9.88 -16.09 12.34
C LEU A 186 9.12 -15.32 13.44
N ASP A 187 7.81 -15.46 13.64
CA ASP A 187 7.06 -14.76 14.69
C ASP A 187 6.66 -15.65 15.88
N ASP A 188 6.83 -16.99 15.80
CA ASP A 188 6.18 -17.91 16.76
C ASP A 188 7.13 -18.54 17.80
N GLN A 189 8.43 -18.23 17.81
CA GLN A 189 9.37 -18.73 18.85
C GLN A 189 9.03 -18.23 20.27
N ARG A 190 8.05 -17.34 20.45
CA ARG A 190 7.51 -16.94 21.75
C ARG A 190 6.23 -17.67 22.19
N ARG A 191 5.67 -18.57 21.37
CA ARG A 191 4.38 -19.25 21.64
C ARG A 191 4.49 -20.76 21.88
N SER A 192 5.70 -21.26 22.13
CA SER A 192 5.91 -22.65 22.60
C SER A 192 5.66 -22.78 24.11
N SER A 193 4.41 -22.64 24.52
CA SER A 193 3.88 -23.40 25.65
C SER A 193 2.39 -23.59 25.41
N LYS A 194 1.85 -24.75 25.77
CA LYS A 194 0.43 -25.12 25.65
C LYS A 194 -0.46 -23.99 26.19
N ARG A 195 -0.92 -23.08 25.32
CA ARG A 195 -1.91 -22.07 25.68
C ARG A 195 -3.22 -22.50 25.04
N LYS A 196 -4.14 -23.02 25.85
CA LYS A 196 -5.57 -22.94 25.52
C LYS A 196 -5.83 -21.49 25.10
N ARG A 197 -6.48 -21.26 23.95
CA ARG A 197 -6.91 -19.91 23.55
C ARG A 197 -7.60 -19.30 24.75
N ALA A 198 -7.07 -18.17 25.19
CA ALA A 198 -7.72 -17.45 26.25
C ALA A 198 -8.99 -16.83 25.64
N PRO A 199 -10.11 -16.79 26.37
CA PRO A 199 -11.38 -16.22 25.88
C PRO A 199 -11.25 -14.84 25.22
N PHE A 200 -10.29 -14.03 25.66
CA PHE A 200 -10.02 -12.72 25.07
C PHE A 200 -9.52 -12.76 23.61
N GLU A 201 -8.89 -13.83 23.15
CA GLU A 201 -8.42 -13.96 21.75
C GLU A 201 -9.58 -14.29 20.79
N SER A 202 -10.60 -15.04 21.23
CA SER A 202 -11.82 -15.30 20.44
C SER A 202 -12.72 -14.06 20.38
N GLU A 203 -12.91 -13.38 21.52
CA GLU A 203 -13.65 -12.11 21.58
C GLU A 203 -13.02 -11.04 20.68
N ALA A 204 -11.68 -10.96 20.62
CA ALA A 204 -10.99 -10.01 19.75
C ALA A 204 -11.14 -10.34 18.24
N ASP A 205 -11.22 -11.62 17.89
CA ASP A 205 -11.45 -12.10 16.54
C ASP A 205 -12.87 -11.77 16.08
N GLU A 206 -13.88 -12.11 16.90
CA GLU A 206 -15.29 -11.78 16.70
C GLU A 206 -15.48 -10.26 16.60
N ALA A 207 -14.93 -9.51 17.54
CA ALA A 207 -14.99 -8.05 17.52
C ALA A 207 -14.36 -7.47 16.24
N ARG A 208 -13.28 -8.06 15.70
CA ARG A 208 -12.69 -7.59 14.43
C ARG A 208 -13.59 -7.90 13.25
N VAL A 209 -14.15 -9.11 13.17
CA VAL A 209 -15.07 -9.51 12.11
C VAL A 209 -16.31 -8.64 12.12
N ASP A 210 -16.88 -8.39 13.30
CA ASP A 210 -18.05 -7.52 13.48
C ASP A 210 -17.76 -6.09 13.03
N ARG A 211 -16.62 -5.52 13.45
CA ARG A 211 -16.19 -4.19 12.99
C ARG A 211 -16.08 -4.14 11.47
N TRP A 212 -15.48 -5.15 10.86
CA TRP A 212 -15.36 -5.27 9.42
C TRP A 212 -16.71 -5.36 8.71
N GLN A 213 -17.64 -6.16 9.25
CA GLN A 213 -18.99 -6.26 8.70
C GLN A 213 -19.77 -4.94 8.82
N ARG A 214 -19.65 -4.24 9.96
CA ARG A 214 -20.26 -2.92 10.17
C ARG A 214 -19.71 -1.89 9.20
N LEU A 215 -18.39 -1.83 9.02
CA LEU A 215 -17.76 -0.96 8.02
C LEU A 215 -18.20 -1.29 6.59
N ARG A 216 -18.36 -2.57 6.24
CA ARG A 216 -18.79 -2.96 4.89
C ARG A 216 -20.26 -2.64 4.62
N LYS A 217 -21.13 -2.75 5.62
CA LYS A 217 -22.56 -2.40 5.55
C LYS A 217 -22.81 -0.88 5.69
N MET A 218 -21.78 -0.11 6.03
CA MET A 218 -21.86 1.32 6.21
C MET A 218 -22.27 2.04 4.92
N ASP A 219 -23.31 2.87 5.00
CA ASP A 219 -23.57 3.86 3.95
C ASP A 219 -22.58 5.03 4.07
N ALA A 220 -21.57 5.02 3.21
CA ALA A 220 -20.52 6.05 3.18
C ALA A 220 -21.07 7.48 3.00
N ARG A 221 -22.16 7.68 2.25
CA ARG A 221 -22.75 9.02 2.05
C ARG A 221 -23.44 9.51 3.31
N ALA A 222 -24.20 8.63 3.96
CA ALA A 222 -24.85 8.95 5.23
C ALA A 222 -23.81 9.27 6.32
N GLN A 223 -22.72 8.50 6.42
CA GLN A 223 -21.66 8.79 7.40
C GLN A 223 -20.91 10.08 7.07
N LEU A 224 -20.67 10.39 5.79
CA LEU A 224 -20.06 11.67 5.41
C LEU A 224 -20.90 12.85 5.91
N LYS A 225 -22.22 12.79 5.68
CA LYS A 225 -23.16 13.82 6.14
C LYS A 225 -23.17 13.97 7.65
N ARG A 226 -23.17 12.84 8.38
CA ARG A 226 -23.10 12.87 9.85
C ARG A 226 -21.77 13.45 10.37
N MET A 227 -20.66 13.19 9.67
CA MET A 227 -19.33 13.65 10.09
C MET A 227 -19.08 15.12 9.72
N MET A 228 -19.59 15.59 8.58
CA MET A 228 -19.21 16.88 7.97
C MET A 228 -20.38 17.87 7.79
N GLY A 229 -21.62 17.46 8.09
CA GLY A 229 -22.86 18.22 7.89
C GLY A 229 -23.67 17.77 6.67
N GLU A 230 -24.97 18.10 6.63
CA GLU A 230 -25.93 17.62 5.61
C GLU A 230 -25.57 18.00 4.16
N GLU A 231 -24.89 19.14 3.97
CA GLU A 231 -24.45 19.63 2.66
C GLU A 231 -23.18 18.92 2.15
N ALA A 232 -22.56 18.09 2.96
CA ALA A 232 -21.31 17.42 2.60
C ALA A 232 -21.52 16.43 1.44
N LYS A 233 -20.67 16.57 0.41
CA LYS A 233 -20.66 15.70 -0.77
C LYS A 233 -19.25 15.19 -1.03
N PHE A 234 -19.14 13.95 -1.48
CA PHE A 234 -17.88 13.42 -1.98
C PHE A 234 -17.43 14.18 -3.23
N ARG A 235 -16.11 14.33 -3.36
CA ARG A 235 -15.45 15.02 -4.47
C ARG A 235 -14.66 14.00 -5.30
N GLY A 236 -14.80 14.08 -6.62
CA GLY A 236 -14.03 13.24 -7.54
C GLY A 236 -14.13 11.75 -7.20
N VAL A 237 -12.98 11.10 -7.02
CA VAL A 237 -12.89 9.65 -6.76
C VAL A 237 -13.07 9.24 -5.30
N GLN A 238 -13.40 10.17 -4.39
CA GLN A 238 -13.47 9.88 -2.95
C GLN A 238 -14.44 8.76 -2.61
N GLU A 239 -15.66 8.80 -3.15
CA GLU A 239 -16.70 7.82 -2.81
C GLU A 239 -16.27 6.40 -3.22
N ALA A 240 -15.75 6.27 -4.45
CA ALA A 240 -15.30 4.99 -4.98
C ALA A 240 -14.11 4.43 -4.19
N ALA A 241 -13.15 5.28 -3.82
CA ALA A 241 -12.01 4.89 -3.01
C ALA A 241 -12.42 4.48 -1.58
N ILE A 242 -13.32 5.23 -0.94
CA ILE A 242 -13.85 4.88 0.39
C ILE A 242 -14.59 3.56 0.35
N LYS A 243 -15.44 3.33 -0.65
CA LYS A 243 -16.15 2.05 -0.82
C LYS A 243 -15.20 0.86 -0.94
N ALA A 244 -14.12 1.00 -1.70
CA ALA A 244 -13.08 -0.04 -1.77
C ALA A 244 -12.36 -0.25 -0.44
N ILE A 245 -12.01 0.84 0.26
CA ILE A 245 -11.36 0.78 1.58
C ILE A 245 -12.27 0.09 2.60
N THR A 246 -13.55 0.46 2.66
CA THR A 246 -14.53 -0.12 3.61
C THR A 246 -14.95 -1.54 3.24
N ALA A 247 -14.86 -1.91 1.97
CA ALA A 247 -15.00 -3.29 1.49
C ALA A 247 -13.76 -4.16 1.79
N GLY A 248 -12.66 -3.56 2.27
CA GLY A 248 -11.45 -4.29 2.62
C GLY A 248 -10.50 -4.58 1.46
N GLU A 249 -10.70 -3.94 0.31
CA GLU A 249 -9.81 -4.11 -0.83
C GLU A 249 -8.38 -3.65 -0.47
N SER A 250 -7.37 -4.36 -0.97
CA SER A 250 -5.97 -4.07 -0.71
C SER A 250 -5.09 -4.67 -1.82
N PRO A 251 -4.05 -3.96 -2.28
CA PRO A 251 -3.70 -2.58 -1.95
C PRO A 251 -4.57 -1.57 -2.74
N VAL A 252 -4.97 -0.48 -2.09
CA VAL A 252 -5.68 0.65 -2.72
C VAL A 252 -4.69 1.78 -2.99
N VAL A 253 -4.71 2.36 -4.18
CA VAL A 253 -3.91 3.54 -4.54
C VAL A 253 -4.83 4.65 -5.00
N ALA A 254 -4.81 5.79 -4.32
CA ALA A 254 -5.63 6.95 -4.64
C ALA A 254 -4.76 8.17 -5.00
N VAL A 255 -4.83 8.57 -6.26
CA VAL A 255 -4.19 9.79 -6.79
C VAL A 255 -5.22 10.90 -6.87
N MET A 256 -5.08 11.91 -6.02
CA MET A 256 -6.05 13.01 -5.90
C MET A 256 -5.35 14.36 -5.71
N PRO A 257 -5.89 15.45 -6.29
CA PRO A 257 -5.29 16.77 -6.18
C PRO A 257 -5.11 17.22 -4.72
N THR A 258 -4.13 18.08 -4.48
CA THR A 258 -3.95 18.72 -3.17
C THR A 258 -5.20 19.51 -2.80
N GLY A 259 -5.62 19.42 -1.54
CA GLY A 259 -6.87 20.04 -1.06
C GLY A 259 -8.16 19.28 -1.41
N ALA A 260 -8.10 18.22 -2.22
CA ALA A 260 -9.28 17.40 -2.57
C ALA A 260 -9.83 16.55 -1.41
N GLY A 261 -9.24 16.63 -0.22
CA GLY A 261 -9.66 15.86 0.96
C GLY A 261 -9.17 14.41 0.96
N LYS A 262 -7.90 14.14 0.58
CA LYS A 262 -7.29 12.80 0.66
C LYS A 262 -7.43 12.17 2.05
N SER A 263 -7.29 12.97 3.11
CA SER A 263 -7.39 12.50 4.49
C SER A 263 -8.77 11.90 4.83
N LEU A 264 -9.82 12.30 4.10
CA LEU A 264 -11.16 11.72 4.26
C LEU A 264 -11.16 10.20 4.05
N LEU A 265 -10.31 9.69 3.16
CA LEU A 265 -10.25 8.28 2.79
C LEU A 265 -9.91 7.36 3.96
N PHE A 266 -9.21 7.87 4.98
CA PHE A 266 -8.92 7.11 6.20
C PHE A 266 -9.63 7.67 7.44
N MET A 267 -9.94 8.97 7.47
CA MET A 267 -10.65 9.59 8.60
C MET A 267 -12.11 9.13 8.68
N LEU A 268 -12.82 9.05 7.55
CA LEU A 268 -14.22 8.61 7.55
C LEU A 268 -14.38 7.18 8.09
N PRO A 269 -13.62 6.17 7.61
CA PRO A 269 -13.74 4.82 8.18
C PRO A 269 -13.25 4.73 9.63
N ALA A 270 -12.24 5.51 10.04
CA ALA A 270 -11.80 5.56 11.44
C ALA A 270 -12.80 6.26 12.38
N TRP A 271 -13.60 7.18 11.84
CA TRP A 271 -14.67 7.87 12.57
C TRP A 271 -15.92 7.01 12.71
N ALA A 272 -16.31 6.33 11.62
CA ALA A 272 -17.53 5.56 11.55
C ALA A 272 -17.48 4.27 12.38
N GLU A 273 -16.31 3.63 12.50
CA GLU A 273 -16.12 2.46 13.36
C GLU A 273 -14.89 2.67 14.27
N GLN A 274 -15.17 2.96 15.52
CA GLN A 274 -14.16 3.19 16.55
C GLN A 274 -13.92 1.87 17.30
N GLY A 275 -12.72 1.32 17.19
CA GLY A 275 -12.36 0.05 17.83
C GLY A 275 -11.17 -0.63 17.17
N GLY A 276 -10.89 -0.28 15.91
CA GLY A 276 -9.63 -0.56 15.25
C GLY A 276 -8.72 0.66 15.15
N THR A 277 -7.47 0.39 14.83
CA THR A 277 -6.36 1.32 14.68
C THR A 277 -5.99 1.44 13.21
N THR A 278 -6.03 2.66 12.71
CA THR A 278 -5.48 3.04 11.41
C THR A 278 -4.10 3.67 11.62
N VAL A 279 -3.07 3.03 11.09
CA VAL A 279 -1.71 3.59 11.09
C VAL A 279 -1.56 4.47 9.87
N VAL A 280 -1.05 5.69 10.05
CA VAL A 280 -0.80 6.63 8.95
C VAL A 280 0.66 7.04 8.96
N VAL A 281 1.40 6.59 7.95
CA VAL A 281 2.77 7.01 7.68
C VAL A 281 2.73 8.38 7.02
N VAL A 282 3.17 9.40 7.75
CA VAL A 282 3.18 10.80 7.31
C VAL A 282 4.63 11.28 7.20
N PRO A 283 5.12 11.66 6.02
CA PRO A 283 6.51 12.00 5.81
C PRO A 283 6.98 13.27 6.54
N LEU A 284 6.08 14.21 6.82
CA LEU A 284 6.44 15.52 7.37
C LEU A 284 5.82 15.76 8.72
N ILE A 285 6.67 16.24 9.64
CA ILE A 285 6.29 16.59 11.01
C ILE A 285 5.19 17.67 11.04
N ALA A 286 5.26 18.67 10.15
CA ALA A 286 4.27 19.75 10.09
C ALA A 286 2.85 19.26 9.73
N LEU A 287 2.75 18.24 8.87
CA LEU A 287 1.44 17.67 8.49
C LEU A 287 0.81 16.87 9.63
N ARG A 288 1.61 16.34 10.57
CA ARG A 288 1.08 15.56 11.70
C ARG A 288 0.25 16.40 12.65
N GLY A 289 0.69 17.61 12.96
CA GLY A 289 -0.04 18.55 13.82
C GLY A 289 -1.41 18.91 13.26
N ASP A 290 -1.47 19.28 11.99
CA ASP A 290 -2.73 19.58 11.29
C ASP A 290 -3.67 18.37 11.25
N MET A 291 -3.14 17.18 10.97
CA MET A 291 -3.93 15.94 10.95
C MET A 291 -4.47 15.59 12.34
N ALA A 292 -3.63 15.70 13.38
CA ALA A 292 -4.04 15.48 14.77
C ALA A 292 -5.13 16.48 15.20
N GLN A 293 -5.00 17.75 14.83
CA GLN A 293 -6.02 18.77 15.11
C GLN A 293 -7.34 18.48 14.39
N ARG A 294 -7.30 18.04 13.13
CA ARG A 294 -8.52 17.62 12.38
C ARG A 294 -9.18 16.41 13.02
N CYS A 295 -8.41 15.38 13.38
CA CYS A 295 -8.92 14.21 14.10
C CYS A 295 -9.59 14.63 15.41
N LYS A 296 -8.94 15.50 16.21
CA LYS A 296 -9.49 16.02 17.47
C LYS A 296 -10.82 16.74 17.26
N LYS A 297 -10.95 17.59 16.24
CA LYS A 297 -12.20 18.29 15.90
C LYS A 297 -13.33 17.33 15.52
N LEU A 298 -13.00 16.20 14.91
CA LEU A 298 -13.95 15.16 14.50
C LEU A 298 -14.23 14.14 15.61
N GLY A 299 -13.61 14.27 16.80
CA GLY A 299 -13.73 13.29 17.88
C GLY A 299 -12.99 11.97 17.61
N ILE A 300 -12.08 11.93 16.64
CA ILE A 300 -11.26 10.75 16.31
C ILE A 300 -10.05 10.74 17.24
N SER A 301 -9.90 9.69 18.06
CA SER A 301 -8.70 9.49 18.88
C SER A 301 -7.47 9.35 17.97
N CYS A 302 -6.54 10.30 18.05
CA CYS A 302 -5.37 10.38 17.19
C CYS A 302 -4.13 10.71 18.02
N VAL A 303 -3.08 9.91 17.84
CA VAL A 303 -1.83 10.01 18.61
C VAL A 303 -0.63 9.96 17.68
N GLU A 304 0.43 10.68 18.02
CA GLU A 304 1.71 10.52 17.35
C GLU A 304 2.47 9.34 17.97
N TRP A 305 3.02 8.47 17.12
CA TRP A 305 3.87 7.38 17.56
C TRP A 305 5.16 7.91 18.19
N GLN A 306 5.45 7.42 19.39
CA GLN A 306 6.70 7.65 20.09
C GLN A 306 7.18 6.33 20.70
N SER A 307 8.40 5.92 20.37
CA SER A 307 8.98 4.65 20.84
C SER A 307 8.91 4.45 22.36
N ARG A 308 9.13 5.53 23.13
CA ARG A 308 9.14 5.49 24.61
C ARG A 308 7.74 5.39 25.23
N ARG A 309 6.68 5.67 24.47
CA ARG A 309 5.31 5.70 24.96
C ARG A 309 4.36 5.21 23.85
N PRO A 310 4.39 3.91 23.53
CA PRO A 310 3.47 3.33 22.56
C PRO A 310 2.03 3.56 23.03
N PRO A 311 1.10 3.98 22.15
CA PRO A 311 -0.28 4.21 22.55
C PRO A 311 -0.99 2.89 22.88
N ASP A 312 -1.84 2.90 23.90
CA ASP A 312 -2.61 1.72 24.32
C ASP A 312 -3.85 1.51 23.45
N ALA A 313 -4.58 2.58 23.12
CA ALA A 313 -5.71 2.55 22.20
C ALA A 313 -5.86 3.90 21.47
N ALA A 314 -5.84 3.90 20.14
CA ALA A 314 -6.12 5.07 19.32
C ALA A 314 -6.73 4.64 17.97
N ALA A 315 -7.71 5.39 17.48
CA ALA A 315 -8.31 5.13 16.18
C ALA A 315 -7.32 5.45 15.04
N VAL A 316 -6.46 6.45 15.24
CA VAL A 316 -5.41 6.85 14.30
C VAL A 316 -4.05 6.98 14.99
N VAL A 317 -3.02 6.36 14.42
CA VAL A 317 -1.63 6.49 14.88
C VAL A 317 -0.79 7.10 13.77
N LEU A 318 -0.26 8.30 14.00
CA LEU A 318 0.60 9.01 13.04
C LEU A 318 2.05 8.61 13.28
N VAL A 319 2.75 8.13 12.25
CA VAL A 319 4.15 7.69 12.35
C VAL A 319 4.99 8.32 11.23
N THR A 320 6.25 8.63 11.50
CA THR A 320 7.17 9.07 10.43
C THR A 320 7.72 7.87 9.66
N PRO A 321 8.17 8.04 8.41
CA PRO A 321 8.77 6.94 7.65
C PRO A 321 9.97 6.29 8.34
N GLU A 322 10.76 7.05 9.10
CA GLU A 322 11.94 6.53 9.80
C GLU A 322 11.54 5.61 10.94
N SER A 323 10.56 6.03 11.75
CA SER A 323 10.02 5.19 12.81
C SER A 323 9.25 4.00 12.26
N ALA A 324 8.55 4.16 11.13
CA ALA A 324 7.72 3.11 10.54
C ALA A 324 8.51 1.86 10.09
N VAL A 325 9.82 2.00 9.85
CA VAL A 325 10.69 0.90 9.44
C VAL A 325 11.60 0.40 10.58
N GLY A 326 11.43 0.93 11.80
CA GLY A 326 12.18 0.53 12.98
C GLY A 326 11.57 -0.69 13.69
N GLU A 327 12.41 -1.42 14.43
CA GLU A 327 12.02 -2.65 15.14
C GLU A 327 10.98 -2.43 16.25
N GLU A 328 11.06 -1.31 16.96
CA GLU A 328 10.09 -0.93 17.99
C GLU A 328 8.68 -0.73 17.41
N PHE A 329 8.60 -0.12 16.23
CA PHE A 329 7.34 0.05 15.53
C PHE A 329 6.81 -1.26 14.96
N ALA A 330 7.69 -2.11 14.41
CA ALA A 330 7.31 -3.45 13.99
C ALA A 330 6.73 -4.26 15.16
N THR A 331 7.33 -4.15 16.35
CA THR A 331 6.81 -4.77 17.59
C THR A 331 5.41 -4.25 17.94
N PHE A 332 5.20 -2.94 17.80
CA PHE A 332 3.88 -2.34 18.02
C PHE A 332 2.82 -2.80 17.01
N LEU A 333 3.16 -2.84 15.72
CA LEU A 333 2.27 -3.38 14.68
C LEU A 333 1.92 -4.84 14.95
N ASN A 334 2.92 -5.65 15.32
CA ASN A 334 2.71 -7.05 15.68
C ASN A 334 1.80 -7.20 16.91
N ARG A 335 1.93 -6.32 17.91
CA ARG A 335 1.01 -6.27 19.06
C ARG A 335 -0.43 -5.96 18.62
N LEU A 336 -0.64 -4.90 17.83
CA LEU A 336 -1.97 -4.54 17.33
C LEU A 336 -2.58 -5.63 16.44
N ARG A 337 -1.75 -6.33 15.67
CA ARG A 337 -2.17 -7.47 14.86
C ARG A 337 -2.59 -8.64 15.76
N ALA A 338 -1.80 -8.95 16.79
CA ALA A 338 -2.09 -10.01 17.74
C ALA A 338 -3.37 -9.74 18.54
N THR A 339 -3.66 -8.48 18.88
CA THR A 339 -4.91 -8.06 19.53
C THR A 339 -6.05 -7.79 18.55
N ARG A 340 -5.86 -8.06 17.25
CA ARG A 340 -6.83 -7.82 16.18
C ARG A 340 -7.35 -6.39 16.09
N GLN A 341 -6.56 -5.43 16.57
CA GLN A 341 -6.87 -4.01 16.58
C GLN A 341 -6.29 -3.27 15.38
N LEU A 342 -5.38 -3.85 14.59
CA LEU A 342 -4.85 -3.20 13.40
C LEU A 342 -5.80 -3.36 12.19
N ASP A 343 -6.40 -2.26 11.74
CA ASP A 343 -7.34 -2.29 10.61
C ASP A 343 -6.64 -2.06 9.26
N ARG A 344 -5.80 -1.03 9.19
CA ARG A 344 -5.17 -0.57 7.94
C ARG A 344 -3.90 0.24 8.16
N ILE A 345 -3.04 0.24 7.16
CA ILE A 345 -1.83 1.07 7.06
C ILE A 345 -2.00 2.00 5.85
N ILE A 346 -1.94 3.30 6.13
CA ILE A 346 -1.99 4.36 5.14
C ILE A 346 -0.57 4.88 4.92
N ILE A 347 -0.14 5.02 3.67
CA ILE A 347 1.08 5.73 3.31
C ILE A 347 0.66 7.01 2.58
N ASP A 348 0.73 8.12 3.31
CA ASP A 348 0.47 9.44 2.73
C ASP A 348 1.70 9.95 1.97
N GLU A 349 1.44 10.68 0.90
CA GLU A 349 2.42 11.08 -0.10
C GLU A 349 3.31 9.93 -0.61
N CYS A 350 2.68 8.82 -0.98
CA CYS A 350 3.38 7.58 -1.37
C CYS A 350 4.40 7.72 -2.51
N HIS A 351 4.28 8.75 -3.37
CA HIS A 351 5.25 9.07 -4.42
C HIS A 351 6.67 9.32 -3.88
N ILE A 352 6.80 9.65 -2.60
CA ILE A 352 8.07 9.75 -1.87
C ILE A 352 8.93 8.50 -2.02
N VAL A 353 8.31 7.32 -2.09
CA VAL A 353 9.01 6.06 -2.30
C VAL A 353 9.78 6.04 -3.63
N LEU A 354 9.37 6.84 -4.61
CA LEU A 354 10.00 6.95 -5.94
C LEU A 354 11.20 7.89 -5.97
N ASN A 355 11.41 8.71 -4.94
CA ASN A 355 12.49 9.68 -4.95
C ASN A 355 13.85 8.97 -5.05
N ARG A 356 14.68 9.44 -5.99
CA ARG A 356 15.98 8.86 -6.36
C ARG A 356 17.16 9.68 -5.83
N GLN A 357 16.91 10.80 -5.16
CA GLN A 357 17.97 11.63 -4.59
C GLN A 357 18.70 10.84 -3.50
N TYR A 358 20.03 10.74 -3.60
CA TYR A 358 20.88 9.94 -2.72
C TYR A 358 20.85 10.39 -1.24
N THR A 359 20.46 11.65 -1.00
CA THR A 359 20.26 12.25 0.34
C THR A 359 18.84 12.05 0.89
N PHE A 360 17.93 11.51 0.08
CA PHE A 360 16.57 11.23 0.49
C PHE A 360 16.54 9.98 1.36
N ARG A 361 15.85 10.08 2.49
CA ARG A 361 15.96 9.18 3.64
C ARG A 361 15.85 7.71 3.20
N LYS A 362 16.95 6.94 3.27
CA LYS A 362 17.01 5.52 2.86
C LYS A 362 15.87 4.68 3.44
N GLN A 363 15.35 5.08 4.60
CA GLN A 363 14.20 4.51 5.29
C GLN A 363 12.90 4.53 4.46
N MET A 364 12.68 5.57 3.65
CA MET A 364 11.45 5.70 2.84
C MET A 364 11.37 4.63 1.73
N GLN A 365 12.51 4.19 1.20
CA GLN A 365 12.55 3.06 0.25
C GLN A 365 12.21 1.72 0.91
N GLN A 366 12.32 1.63 2.24
CA GLN A 366 12.02 0.42 2.99
C GLN A 366 10.55 0.30 3.42
N LEU A 367 9.72 1.30 3.12
CA LEU A 367 8.28 1.26 3.43
C LEU A 367 7.57 0.08 2.75
N GLY A 368 8.09 -0.44 1.65
CA GLY A 368 7.61 -1.69 1.03
C GLY A 368 7.62 -2.89 1.99
N LYS A 369 8.51 -2.92 2.99
CA LYS A 369 8.57 -3.99 3.99
C LYS A 369 7.29 -4.10 4.83
N LEU A 370 6.49 -3.03 4.92
CA LEU A 370 5.23 -3.03 5.65
C LEU A 370 4.20 -4.00 5.06
N VAL A 371 4.36 -4.45 3.80
CA VAL A 371 3.56 -5.53 3.23
C VAL A 371 3.62 -6.81 4.07
N ALA A 372 4.74 -7.08 4.75
CA ALA A 372 4.90 -8.24 5.62
C ALA A 372 4.00 -8.22 6.87
N VAL A 373 3.37 -7.09 7.17
CA VAL A 373 2.40 -6.97 8.28
C VAL A 373 1.08 -7.64 7.92
N GLU A 374 0.79 -7.80 6.62
CA GLU A 374 -0.40 -8.49 6.09
C GLU A 374 -1.72 -7.83 6.49
N THR A 375 -1.72 -6.50 6.49
CA THR A 375 -2.87 -5.64 6.77
C THR A 375 -3.25 -4.89 5.48
N GLN A 376 -4.50 -4.41 5.37
CA GLN A 376 -4.92 -3.52 4.29
C GLN A 376 -3.95 -2.33 4.13
N MET A 377 -3.45 -2.15 2.90
CA MET A 377 -2.56 -1.05 2.53
C MET A 377 -3.30 -0.03 1.67
N VAL A 378 -3.20 1.25 2.02
CA VAL A 378 -3.77 2.36 1.24
C VAL A 378 -2.69 3.41 0.96
N MET A 379 -2.45 3.70 -0.31
CA MET A 379 -1.43 4.64 -0.76
C MET A 379 -2.10 5.91 -1.27
N LEU A 380 -1.73 7.06 -0.72
CA LEU A 380 -2.35 8.35 -1.04
C LEU A 380 -1.30 9.30 -1.62
N THR A 381 -1.63 10.02 -2.70
CA THR A 381 -0.77 11.10 -3.20
C THR A 381 -1.49 12.04 -4.18
N ALA A 382 -0.94 13.25 -4.40
CA ALA A 382 -1.33 14.12 -5.52
C ALA A 382 -0.41 13.98 -6.76
N THR A 383 0.76 13.39 -6.61
CA THR A 383 1.89 13.59 -7.54
C THR A 383 2.47 12.25 -7.95
N LEU A 384 1.64 11.38 -8.52
CA LEU A 384 2.07 10.11 -9.13
C LEU A 384 1.81 10.14 -10.64
N PRO A 385 2.85 10.33 -11.47
CA PRO A 385 2.76 10.18 -12.92
C PRO A 385 2.37 8.75 -13.30
N PRO A 386 1.54 8.53 -14.32
CA PRO A 386 1.21 7.19 -14.81
C PRO A 386 2.45 6.34 -15.14
N SER A 387 3.50 6.97 -15.67
CA SER A 387 4.77 6.32 -16.02
C SER A 387 5.57 5.79 -14.83
N GLU A 388 5.29 6.23 -13.61
CA GLU A 388 6.00 5.79 -12.40
C GLU A 388 5.13 4.86 -11.51
N GLU A 389 3.92 4.48 -11.95
CA GLU A 389 3.05 3.56 -11.22
C GLU A 389 3.69 2.18 -11.01
N ASP A 390 4.27 1.60 -12.08
CA ASP A 390 4.93 0.30 -12.00
C ASP A 390 6.14 0.31 -11.08
N GLU A 391 6.90 1.41 -11.07
CA GLU A 391 8.02 1.58 -10.16
C GLU A 391 7.54 1.69 -8.71
N LEU A 392 6.40 2.37 -8.47
CA LEU A 392 5.80 2.44 -7.13
C LEU A 392 5.40 1.04 -6.67
N PHE A 393 4.70 0.29 -7.52
CA PHE A 393 4.24 -1.06 -7.17
C PHE A 393 5.41 -2.00 -6.91
N ARG A 394 6.46 -1.93 -7.73
CA ARG A 394 7.69 -2.70 -7.53
C ARG A 394 8.35 -2.40 -6.19
N ARG A 395 8.53 -1.12 -5.84
CA ARG A 395 9.14 -0.71 -4.56
C ARG A 395 8.26 -1.05 -3.34
N MET A 396 6.95 -1.10 -3.53
CA MET A 396 6.00 -1.48 -2.50
C MET A 396 5.71 -2.99 -2.45
N HIS A 397 6.34 -3.79 -3.31
CA HIS A 397 6.09 -5.23 -3.46
C HIS A 397 4.62 -5.58 -3.77
N PHE A 398 3.95 -4.74 -4.56
CA PHE A 398 2.60 -4.97 -5.06
C PHE A 398 2.61 -5.59 -6.46
N GLU A 399 1.71 -6.53 -6.71
CA GLU A 399 1.42 -7.01 -8.05
C GLU A 399 0.39 -6.10 -8.72
N ARG A 400 0.64 -5.62 -9.94
CA ARG A 400 -0.26 -4.70 -10.65
C ARG A 400 -1.72 -5.20 -10.72
N GLY A 401 -1.93 -6.49 -10.93
CA GLY A 401 -3.27 -7.09 -11.01
C GLY A 401 -4.06 -7.07 -9.69
N GLN A 402 -3.40 -6.82 -8.56
CA GLN A 402 -4.03 -6.72 -7.24
C GLN A 402 -4.35 -5.27 -6.85
N VAL A 403 -3.71 -4.29 -7.50
CA VAL A 403 -3.84 -2.88 -7.11
C VAL A 403 -5.17 -2.30 -7.57
N ARG A 404 -5.96 -1.79 -6.62
CA ARG A 404 -7.12 -0.98 -6.94
C ARG A 404 -6.71 0.49 -7.08
N MET A 405 -6.60 0.96 -8.32
CA MET A 405 -6.22 2.35 -8.65
C MET A 405 -7.45 3.26 -8.78
N PHE A 406 -7.41 4.40 -8.08
CA PHE A 406 -8.35 5.50 -8.21
C PHE A 406 -7.58 6.78 -8.56
N ARG A 407 -7.86 7.37 -9.72
CA ARG A 407 -7.14 8.55 -10.20
C ARG A 407 -8.12 9.66 -10.58
N ALA A 408 -7.97 10.82 -9.95
CA ALA A 408 -8.62 12.05 -10.37
C ALA A 408 -7.64 12.95 -11.16
N PRO A 409 -8.13 13.84 -12.03
CA PRO A 409 -7.30 14.87 -12.62
C PRO A 409 -6.62 15.72 -11.54
N THR A 410 -5.30 15.87 -11.62
CA THR A 410 -4.51 16.67 -10.68
C THR A 410 -4.08 18.03 -11.26
N ALA A 411 -4.47 18.29 -12.52
CA ALA A 411 -4.25 19.56 -13.20
C ALA A 411 -4.98 20.71 -12.50
N ARG A 412 -4.34 21.87 -12.44
CA ARG A 412 -4.83 23.07 -11.76
C ARG A 412 -5.08 24.15 -12.81
N SER A 413 -6.31 24.20 -13.33
CA SER A 413 -6.70 25.11 -14.42
C SER A 413 -6.55 26.59 -14.07
N ASN A 414 -6.54 26.93 -12.77
CA ASN A 414 -6.32 28.28 -12.29
C ASN A 414 -4.84 28.71 -12.28
N ILE A 415 -3.90 27.79 -12.54
CA ILE A 415 -2.46 28.07 -12.56
C ILE A 415 -1.98 28.18 -14.01
N ALA A 416 -1.51 29.37 -14.40
CA ALA A 416 -0.84 29.57 -15.67
C ALA A 416 0.65 29.21 -15.55
N TYR A 417 1.08 28.20 -16.31
CA TYR A 417 2.47 27.76 -16.34
C TYR A 417 3.26 28.50 -17.42
N ARG A 418 4.43 29.05 -17.08
CA ARG A 418 5.29 29.79 -18.01
C ARG A 418 6.76 29.45 -17.83
N VAL A 419 7.47 29.24 -18.93
CA VAL A 419 8.92 29.09 -18.94
C VAL A 419 9.54 30.35 -19.51
N VAL A 420 10.50 30.94 -18.81
CA VAL A 420 11.25 32.11 -19.26
C VAL A 420 12.69 31.69 -19.45
N ARG A 421 13.16 31.73 -20.70
CA ARG A 421 14.53 31.38 -21.06
C ARG A 421 15.43 32.60 -20.89
N VAL A 422 16.61 32.37 -20.32
CA VAL A 422 17.67 33.36 -20.19
C VAL A 422 18.88 32.85 -20.97
N GLU A 423 19.33 33.64 -21.94
CA GLU A 423 20.43 33.30 -22.85
C GLU A 423 21.73 33.02 -22.09
N LYS A 424 22.51 32.06 -22.61
CA LYS A 424 23.70 31.48 -21.95
C LYS A 424 24.83 32.49 -21.70
N GLU A 425 24.95 33.52 -22.53
CA GLU A 425 25.99 34.55 -22.42
C GLU A 425 25.77 35.50 -21.25
N ARG A 426 24.56 35.51 -20.69
CA ARG A 426 24.21 36.33 -19.54
C ARG A 426 24.82 35.75 -18.27
N LYS A 427 25.58 36.56 -17.54
CA LYS A 427 26.21 36.14 -16.27
C LYS A 427 25.12 35.77 -15.26
N ARG A 428 25.45 34.93 -14.27
CA ARG A 428 24.55 34.56 -13.14
C ARG A 428 23.86 35.77 -12.47
N GLN A 429 24.53 36.93 -12.46
CA GLN A 429 23.98 38.20 -11.95
C GLN A 429 22.78 38.71 -12.76
N GLU A 430 22.71 38.42 -14.06
CA GLU A 430 21.61 38.82 -14.94
C GLU A 430 20.37 37.93 -14.80
N VAL A 431 20.55 36.63 -14.52
CA VAL A 431 19.42 35.74 -14.15
C VAL A 431 18.78 36.25 -12.87
N GLU A 432 19.61 36.54 -11.86
CA GLU A 432 19.14 37.07 -10.57
C GLU A 432 18.47 38.44 -10.74
N ALA A 433 19.04 39.33 -11.56
CA ALA A 433 18.42 40.63 -11.89
C ALA A 433 17.09 40.48 -12.63
N THR A 434 16.98 39.49 -13.53
CA THR A 434 15.74 39.20 -14.26
C THR A 434 14.66 38.69 -13.30
N VAL A 435 15.02 37.78 -12.38
CA VAL A 435 14.10 37.30 -11.32
C VAL A 435 13.69 38.45 -10.41
N LEU A 436 14.64 39.29 -9.99
CA LEU A 436 14.37 40.46 -9.16
C LEU A 436 13.34 41.40 -9.82
N ALA A 437 13.60 41.79 -11.07
CA ALA A 437 12.71 42.67 -11.84
C ALA A 437 11.32 42.02 -12.03
N MET A 438 11.28 40.72 -12.31
CA MET A 438 10.04 39.97 -12.46
C MET A 438 9.24 39.94 -11.16
N VAL A 439 9.86 39.60 -10.03
CA VAL A 439 9.19 39.53 -8.73
C VAL A 439 8.65 40.93 -8.36
N GLN A 440 9.46 41.98 -8.52
CA GLN A 440 9.00 43.36 -8.28
C GLN A 440 7.82 43.75 -9.18
N GLN A 441 7.86 43.39 -10.47
CA GLN A 441 6.74 43.61 -11.39
C GLN A 441 5.49 42.85 -10.91
N LYS A 442 5.62 41.60 -10.46
CA LYS A 442 4.49 40.81 -9.96
C LYS A 442 3.94 41.35 -8.66
N VAL A 443 4.77 41.83 -7.73
CA VAL A 443 4.33 42.49 -6.49
C VAL A 443 3.48 43.72 -6.82
N ARG A 444 3.86 44.51 -7.83
CA ARG A 444 3.10 45.68 -8.29
C ARG A 444 1.80 45.29 -9.01
N LYS A 445 1.85 44.25 -9.86
CA LYS A 445 0.70 43.73 -10.61
C LYS A 445 -0.38 43.17 -9.68
N TYR A 446 0.03 42.35 -8.72
CA TYR A 446 -0.87 41.75 -7.75
C TYR A 446 -1.09 42.74 -6.60
N LYS A 447 -2.23 43.43 -6.56
CA LYS A 447 -2.56 44.34 -5.45
C LYS A 447 -2.64 43.64 -4.09
N SER A 448 -3.06 42.38 -4.09
CA SER A 448 -3.13 41.49 -2.94
C SER A 448 -2.54 40.10 -3.27
N GLY A 449 -2.37 39.25 -2.26
CA GLY A 449 -1.83 37.91 -2.42
C GLY A 449 -0.31 37.85 -2.39
N LYS A 450 0.21 36.62 -2.32
CA LYS A 450 1.59 36.34 -1.93
C LYS A 450 2.41 35.74 -3.07
N ILE A 451 3.72 35.89 -2.98
CA ILE A 451 4.69 35.40 -3.97
C ILE A 451 5.74 34.53 -3.29
N VAL A 452 5.99 33.36 -3.87
CA VAL A 452 7.05 32.46 -3.43
C VAL A 452 8.10 32.37 -4.52
N VAL A 453 9.37 32.47 -4.14
CA VAL A 453 10.50 32.25 -5.05
C VAL A 453 11.32 31.05 -4.57
N TYR A 454 11.41 29.99 -5.38
CA TYR A 454 12.21 28.81 -5.08
C TYR A 454 13.60 28.87 -5.70
N GLY A 455 14.61 28.44 -4.96
CA GLY A 455 15.99 28.27 -5.42
C GLY A 455 16.67 27.06 -4.80
N ASN A 456 17.70 26.55 -5.48
CA ASN A 456 18.32 25.27 -5.16
C ASN A 456 19.45 25.35 -4.12
N SER A 457 19.90 26.55 -3.76
CA SER A 457 20.98 26.72 -2.76
C SER A 457 20.70 27.85 -1.78
N VAL A 458 21.10 27.62 -0.53
CA VAL A 458 20.95 28.60 0.56
C VAL A 458 21.64 29.94 0.23
N PRO A 459 22.86 29.98 -0.35
CA PRO A 459 23.48 31.25 -0.73
C PRO A 459 22.66 32.05 -1.76
N LYS A 460 22.09 31.39 -2.78
CA LYS A 460 21.23 32.05 -3.77
C LYS A 460 19.96 32.61 -3.12
N VAL A 461 19.30 31.79 -2.30
CA VAL A 461 18.09 32.18 -1.57
C VAL A 461 18.33 33.39 -0.67
N LYS A 462 19.44 33.40 0.08
CA LYS A 462 19.81 34.55 0.93
C LYS A 462 20.10 35.80 0.10
N GLY A 463 20.92 35.70 -0.94
CA GLY A 463 21.28 36.85 -1.78
C GLY A 463 20.09 37.51 -2.46
N LEU A 464 19.16 36.71 -2.99
CA LEU A 464 17.96 37.26 -3.62
C LEU A 464 16.97 37.83 -2.58
N ALA A 465 16.82 37.19 -1.42
CA ALA A 465 15.97 37.67 -0.33
C ALA A 465 16.44 39.04 0.19
N GLU A 466 17.76 39.23 0.32
CA GLU A 466 18.35 40.51 0.73
C GLU A 466 18.01 41.63 -0.25
N LYS A 467 18.16 41.38 -1.56
CA LYS A 467 17.81 42.35 -2.63
C LYS A 467 16.31 42.65 -2.68
N LEU A 468 15.46 41.66 -2.40
CA LEU A 468 14.01 41.81 -2.31
C LEU A 468 13.54 42.38 -0.97
N LYS A 469 14.44 42.55 0.01
CA LYS A 469 14.14 42.92 1.40
C LYS A 469 13.04 42.05 2.01
N CYS A 470 13.15 40.75 1.83
CA CYS A 470 12.17 39.78 2.31
C CYS A 470 12.81 38.60 3.06
N HIS A 471 11.98 37.66 3.54
CA HIS A 471 12.46 36.49 4.28
C HIS A 471 13.16 35.46 3.39
N ALA A 472 14.26 34.90 3.91
CA ALA A 472 15.01 33.79 3.32
C ALA A 472 14.69 32.49 4.07
N TYR A 473 13.84 31.63 3.50
CA TYR A 473 13.36 30.41 4.14
C TYR A 473 14.17 29.17 3.69
N HIS A 474 14.98 28.64 4.60
CA HIS A 474 15.77 27.44 4.35
C HIS A 474 15.94 26.61 5.63
N HIS A 475 16.44 25.37 5.50
CA HIS A 475 16.54 24.43 6.61
C HIS A 475 17.24 24.99 7.86
N HIS A 476 18.36 25.71 7.69
CA HIS A 476 19.13 26.41 8.73
C HIS A 476 18.63 27.81 9.13
N ALA A 477 17.47 28.28 8.63
CA ALA A 477 16.98 29.60 9.00
C ALA A 477 16.55 29.63 10.48
N VAL A 478 16.95 30.68 11.21
CA VAL A 478 16.53 30.94 12.59
C VAL A 478 15.18 31.66 12.56
N GLY A 479 14.20 31.23 13.36
CA GLY A 479 12.88 31.89 13.39
C GLY A 479 11.93 31.51 12.26
N LYS A 480 12.07 30.32 11.66
CA LYS A 480 11.18 29.83 10.57
C LYS A 480 9.69 29.96 10.86
N ALA A 481 9.27 29.70 12.10
CA ALA A 481 7.87 29.82 12.51
C ALA A 481 7.36 31.26 12.36
N SER A 482 8.12 32.24 12.86
CA SER A 482 7.79 33.66 12.73
C SER A 482 7.80 34.12 11.26
N MET A 483 8.83 33.74 10.47
CA MET A 483 8.86 34.08 9.04
C MET A 483 7.63 33.56 8.29
N LEU A 484 7.21 32.33 8.60
CA LEU A 484 6.03 31.71 8.00
C LEU A 484 4.75 32.40 8.47
N GLU A 485 4.64 32.75 9.74
CA GLU A 485 3.51 33.49 10.31
C GLU A 485 3.36 34.88 9.67
N GLU A 486 4.45 35.63 9.54
CA GLU A 486 4.45 36.93 8.86
C GLU A 486 4.10 36.82 7.38
N PHE A 487 4.58 35.77 6.72
CA PHE A 487 4.21 35.48 5.34
C PHE A 487 2.74 35.13 5.23
N MET A 488 2.23 34.21 6.05
CA MET A 488 0.83 33.78 6.08
C MET A 488 -0.13 34.94 6.40
N GLY A 489 0.22 35.74 7.40
CA GLY A 489 -0.52 36.93 7.82
C GLY A 489 -0.43 38.11 6.84
N GLY A 490 0.41 38.01 5.80
CA GLY A 490 0.52 39.03 4.77
C GLY A 490 1.37 40.25 5.14
N LYS A 491 2.01 40.25 6.33
CA LYS A 491 3.00 41.27 6.72
C LYS A 491 4.17 41.29 5.73
N GLN A 492 4.60 40.11 5.29
CA GLN A 492 5.58 39.93 4.23
C GLN A 492 4.91 39.27 3.03
N ARG A 493 4.79 39.97 1.88
CA ARG A 493 4.11 39.43 0.68
C ARG A 493 4.98 38.52 -0.20
N VAL A 494 6.29 38.55 0.02
CA VAL A 494 7.27 37.77 -0.76
C VAL A 494 8.10 36.93 0.19
N ILE A 495 8.36 35.68 -0.18
CA ILE A 495 9.31 34.82 0.52
C ILE A 495 10.19 34.11 -0.51
N VAL A 496 11.50 34.11 -0.28
CA VAL A 496 12.45 33.36 -1.09
C VAL A 496 12.85 32.13 -0.29
N ALA A 497 12.78 30.96 -0.90
CA ALA A 497 12.93 29.71 -0.20
C ALA A 497 13.71 28.65 -0.97
N THR A 498 14.28 27.71 -0.25
CA THR A 498 14.63 26.38 -0.80
C THR A 498 13.40 25.47 -0.77
N SER A 499 13.53 24.22 -1.24
CA SER A 499 12.52 23.16 -1.05
C SER A 499 12.13 22.92 0.43
N ALA A 500 12.87 23.51 1.38
CA ALA A 500 12.50 23.57 2.78
C ALA A 500 11.13 24.26 3.03
N LEU A 501 10.71 25.21 2.19
CA LEU A 501 9.32 25.73 2.18
C LEU A 501 8.43 24.68 1.47
N GLY A 502 8.38 23.51 2.10
CA GLY A 502 7.86 22.25 1.57
C GLY A 502 6.43 21.94 2.04
N MET A 503 6.02 20.67 1.88
CA MET A 503 4.62 20.24 2.09
C MET A 503 4.15 20.55 3.52
N GLY A 504 2.89 20.95 3.67
CA GLY A 504 2.30 21.36 4.95
C GLY A 504 2.09 22.86 5.12
N VAL A 505 2.71 23.71 4.31
CA VAL A 505 2.32 25.12 4.23
C VAL A 505 1.04 25.23 3.39
N ASP A 506 -0.07 25.60 4.03
CA ASP A 506 -1.35 25.88 3.38
C ASP A 506 -1.62 27.39 3.36
N VAL A 507 -1.28 28.01 2.24
CA VAL A 507 -1.50 29.45 2.02
C VAL A 507 -2.45 29.58 0.84
N PRO A 508 -3.70 30.01 1.06
CA PRO A 508 -4.73 30.00 0.03
C PRO A 508 -4.39 30.92 -1.15
N ASP A 509 -3.78 32.06 -0.86
CA ASP A 509 -3.68 33.22 -1.75
C ASP A 509 -2.29 33.45 -2.38
N ILE A 510 -1.54 32.37 -2.64
CA ILE A 510 -0.30 32.47 -3.42
C ILE A 510 -0.65 32.74 -4.90
N ARG A 511 -0.32 33.94 -5.37
CA ARG A 511 -0.59 34.43 -6.73
C ARG A 511 0.51 34.10 -7.72
N CYS A 512 1.75 33.99 -7.26
CA CYS A 512 2.87 33.74 -8.14
C CYS A 512 3.90 32.84 -7.45
N ILE A 513 4.34 31.81 -8.16
CA ILE A 513 5.49 30.99 -7.78
C ILE A 513 6.55 31.15 -8.87
N VAL A 514 7.77 31.46 -8.47
CA VAL A 514 8.90 31.64 -9.37
C VAL A 514 10.00 30.67 -8.99
N HIS A 515 10.42 29.80 -9.92
CA HIS A 515 11.60 28.95 -9.72
C HIS A 515 12.78 29.65 -10.38
N MET A 516 13.74 30.11 -9.58
CA MET A 516 14.94 30.81 -10.07
C MET A 516 15.95 29.85 -10.69
N ASP A 517 15.86 28.56 -10.34
CA ASP A 517 16.70 27.46 -10.81
C ASP A 517 15.80 26.32 -11.33
N TRP A 518 16.39 25.38 -12.09
CA TRP A 518 15.73 24.13 -12.45
C TRP A 518 15.30 23.34 -11.21
N PRO A 519 14.01 22.98 -11.08
CA PRO A 519 13.58 22.04 -10.04
C PRO A 519 14.34 20.72 -10.14
N PHE A 520 14.60 20.06 -9.01
CA PHE A 520 15.35 18.80 -9.03
C PHE A 520 14.60 17.66 -9.73
N SER A 521 13.27 17.74 -9.84
CA SER A 521 12.47 16.81 -10.63
C SER A 521 11.15 17.45 -11.06
N VAL A 522 10.47 16.83 -12.03
CA VAL A 522 9.09 17.21 -12.41
C VAL A 522 8.13 17.05 -11.22
N LEU A 523 8.38 16.09 -10.33
CA LEU A 523 7.59 15.88 -9.11
C LEU A 523 7.74 17.05 -8.14
N ASP A 524 8.99 17.49 -7.90
CA ASP A 524 9.27 18.66 -7.06
C ASP A 524 8.59 19.90 -7.65
N TYR A 525 8.72 20.11 -8.96
CA TYR A 525 8.05 21.21 -9.65
C TYR A 525 6.54 21.16 -9.51
N ALA A 526 5.91 20.01 -9.72
CA ALA A 526 4.46 19.85 -9.61
C ALA A 526 3.97 20.14 -8.19
N GLN A 527 4.74 19.73 -7.17
CA GLN A 527 4.42 19.97 -5.78
C GLN A 527 4.61 21.43 -5.38
N GLU A 528 5.71 22.06 -5.79
CA GLU A 528 6.05 23.46 -5.51
C GLU A 528 5.06 24.39 -6.22
N SER A 529 4.89 24.25 -7.54
CA SER A 529 3.94 25.03 -8.33
C SER A 529 2.48 24.85 -7.91
N GLY A 530 2.09 23.64 -7.48
CA GLY A 530 0.73 23.32 -7.03
C GLY A 530 0.28 24.05 -5.77
N ARG A 531 1.18 24.76 -5.08
CA ARG A 531 0.85 25.64 -3.95
C ARG A 531 0.18 26.94 -4.37
N ALA A 532 0.31 27.34 -5.63
CA ALA A 532 -0.34 28.54 -6.13
C ALA A 532 -1.87 28.36 -6.17
N GLY A 533 -2.61 29.42 -5.84
CA GLY A 533 -4.05 29.49 -6.04
C GLY A 533 -4.85 28.37 -5.39
N ARG A 534 -4.67 28.16 -4.09
CA ARG A 534 -5.46 27.18 -3.33
C ARG A 534 -6.87 27.68 -3.01
N ASP A 535 -7.07 28.99 -3.02
CA ASP A 535 -8.38 29.66 -3.09
C ASP A 535 -9.12 29.44 -4.42
N GLY A 536 -8.48 28.88 -5.45
CA GLY A 536 -9.06 28.68 -6.78
C GLY A 536 -8.91 29.88 -7.72
N GLU A 537 -8.40 30.99 -7.23
CA GLU A 537 -8.18 32.20 -8.02
C GLU A 537 -6.99 32.04 -8.97
N ARG A 538 -6.96 32.90 -10.00
CA ARG A 538 -5.91 32.88 -11.02
C ARG A 538 -4.53 33.12 -10.39
N SER A 539 -3.60 32.24 -10.70
CA SER A 539 -2.21 32.31 -10.25
C SER A 539 -1.24 31.93 -11.37
N GLU A 540 0.04 32.20 -11.18
CA GLU A 540 1.10 31.90 -12.15
C GLU A 540 2.20 31.03 -11.51
N ALA A 541 2.71 30.06 -12.26
CA ALA A 541 3.90 29.30 -11.94
C ALA A 541 4.94 29.52 -13.04
N ILE A 542 6.01 30.22 -12.70
CA ILE A 542 7.05 30.65 -13.64
C ILE A 542 8.33 29.89 -13.34
N MET A 543 8.96 29.32 -14.36
CA MET A 543 10.27 28.67 -14.27
C MET A 543 11.28 29.45 -15.10
N MET A 544 12.39 29.82 -14.46
CA MET A 544 13.54 30.40 -15.15
C MET A 544 14.43 29.28 -15.64
N VAL A 545 14.78 29.31 -16.92
CA VAL A 545 15.65 28.31 -17.54
C VAL A 545 16.84 29.02 -18.16
N GLN A 546 18.05 28.68 -17.72
CA GLN A 546 19.27 29.12 -18.40
C GLN A 546 19.67 28.10 -19.48
N ASP A 547 19.96 28.58 -20.68
CA ASP A 547 20.38 27.70 -21.79
C ASP A 547 21.68 26.97 -21.43
N GLY A 548 21.63 25.63 -21.43
CA GLY A 548 22.77 24.75 -21.12
C GLY A 548 22.79 24.11 -19.73
N GLU A 549 21.95 24.55 -18.77
CA GLU A 549 21.85 23.89 -17.44
C GLU A 549 21.19 22.49 -17.52
N GLN A 550 20.45 22.21 -18.59
CA GLN A 550 19.75 20.95 -18.79
C GLN A 550 20.70 19.73 -18.79
N ARG A 551 21.91 19.87 -19.35
CA ARG A 551 22.93 18.80 -19.36
C ARG A 551 23.50 18.50 -17.96
N ALA A 552 23.70 19.52 -17.12
CA ALA A 552 24.25 19.34 -15.78
C ALA A 552 23.21 18.76 -14.79
N ALA A 553 21.93 19.03 -15.01
CA ALA A 553 20.82 18.44 -14.24
C ALA A 553 20.65 16.95 -14.56
N ASP A 554 20.73 16.57 -15.85
CA ASP A 554 20.67 15.17 -16.29
C ASP A 554 21.88 14.35 -15.83
N ASP A 555 23.10 14.91 -15.90
CA ASP A 555 24.34 14.26 -15.44
C ASP A 555 24.37 14.03 -13.92
N LYS A 556 23.89 14.99 -13.11
CA LYS A 556 23.80 14.81 -11.64
C LYS A 556 22.76 13.78 -11.22
N GLN A 557 21.78 13.48 -12.07
CA GLN A 557 20.72 12.50 -11.81
C GLN A 557 21.03 11.11 -12.39
N GLY A 558 22.20 10.93 -13.02
CA GLY A 558 22.61 9.65 -13.60
C GLY A 558 21.68 9.17 -14.72
N ARG A 559 20.93 10.08 -15.37
CA ARG A 559 20.01 9.73 -16.46
C ARG A 559 20.68 9.93 -17.81
N ARG A 560 20.79 8.86 -18.61
CA ARG A 560 20.72 8.99 -20.07
C ARG A 560 19.30 9.40 -20.42
N SER A 561 19.15 10.61 -20.97
CA SER A 561 17.96 11.19 -21.62
C SER A 561 16.64 10.44 -21.39
N SER A 562 15.85 10.84 -20.39
CA SER A 562 14.45 10.39 -20.28
C SER A 562 13.65 11.26 -19.30
N GLY A 563 12.58 11.88 -19.81
CA GLY A 563 11.50 12.50 -19.04
C GLY A 563 11.07 13.91 -19.47
N TRP A 564 12.00 14.74 -19.97
CA TRP A 564 11.69 16.13 -20.38
C TRP A 564 11.40 16.29 -21.88
N CYS A 565 11.79 15.32 -22.71
CA CYS A 565 11.61 15.33 -24.16
C CYS A 565 10.87 14.08 -24.61
N GLU A 566 9.55 14.20 -24.76
CA GLU A 566 8.71 13.53 -25.75
C GLU A 566 7.32 14.14 -25.56
N HIS A 567 6.74 14.72 -26.62
CA HIS A 567 5.42 15.41 -26.69
C HIS A 567 5.45 16.93 -26.93
N THR A 568 6.38 17.42 -27.75
CA THR A 568 6.11 18.61 -28.57
C THR A 568 6.45 18.31 -30.03
N SER A 569 5.66 17.46 -30.67
CA SER A 569 5.31 17.58 -32.08
C SER A 569 4.05 16.77 -32.35
N LYS A 570 3.08 17.38 -33.05
CA LYS A 570 1.73 16.91 -33.41
C LYS A 570 0.63 17.07 -32.35
N ALA A 571 0.12 18.30 -32.23
CA ALA A 571 -1.27 18.66 -32.54
C ALA A 571 -1.35 20.17 -32.73
#